data_AF-A0A7X1NRY7-F1
#
_entry.id   AF-A0A7X1NRY7-F1
#
_cell.length_a   1.000
_cell.length_b   1.000
_cell.length_c   1.000
_cell.angle_alpha   90.00
_cell.angle_beta   90.00
_cell.angle_gamma   90.00
#
_symmetry.space_group_name_H-M   'P 1'
#
loop_
_entity.id
_entity.type
_entity.pdbx_description
1 polymer ?
#
loop_
_entity_poly.entity_id
_entity_poly.type
_entity_poly.pdbx_seq_one_letter_code
_entity_poly.pdbx_strand_id
1 'polypeptide(L)'
;MSGRQDGHDGDAADSADPVDDATAEGPVLSVVSGAPTDEELAALTAVVLALRDAGEAEDVPDHGRSWLRRALLRLGPTPGPGSWRRSVR
;
A
#
# COMPACT_ATOMS: atom_id res chain seq x y z
N MET A 1 -44.34 45.87 -6.54
CA MET A 1 -44.26 45.08 -5.29
C MET A 1 -43.14 44.07 -5.49
N SER A 2 -42.01 44.31 -4.83
CA SER A 2 -40.94 43.32 -4.64
C SER A 2 -41.40 42.25 -3.65
N GLY A 3 -40.87 41.04 -3.81
CA GLY A 3 -41.00 39.96 -2.83
C GLY A 3 -40.04 38.84 -3.19
N ARG A 4 -38.79 39.02 -2.77
CA ARG A 4 -37.73 38.01 -2.79
C ARG A 4 -38.08 36.90 -1.80
N GLN A 5 -37.93 35.65 -2.22
CA GLN A 5 -37.75 34.52 -1.30
C GLN A 5 -36.58 33.68 -1.81
N ASP A 6 -35.49 33.75 -1.04
CA ASP A 6 -34.31 32.90 -1.11
C ASP A 6 -34.62 31.52 -0.48
N GLY A 7 -33.97 30.48 -1.00
CA GLY A 7 -33.33 29.42 -0.21
C GLY A 7 -34.18 28.30 0.39
N HIS A 8 -34.04 27.10 -0.17
CA HIS A 8 -33.69 25.95 0.66
C HIS A 8 -32.73 25.03 -0.10
N ASP A 9 -31.53 24.93 0.46
CA ASP A 9 -30.50 23.96 0.16
C ASP A 9 -31.06 22.53 0.19
N GLY A 10 -30.57 21.71 -0.74
CA GLY A 10 -30.90 20.30 -0.87
C GLY A 10 -29.71 19.57 -1.46
N ASP A 11 -28.64 19.53 -0.68
CA ASP A 11 -27.60 18.51 -0.71
C ASP A 11 -28.23 17.11 -0.86
N ALA A 12 -27.87 16.38 -1.91
CA ALA A 12 -27.97 14.93 -1.98
C ALA A 12 -27.23 14.42 -3.22
N ALA A 13 -25.96 14.07 -3.00
CA ALA A 13 -25.24 12.99 -3.68
C ALA A 13 -25.19 13.09 -5.22
N ASP A 14 -24.14 13.67 -5.80
CA ASP A 14 -22.89 12.91 -6.03
C ASP A 14 -23.16 11.40 -5.93
N SER A 15 -23.70 10.85 -7.02
CA SER A 15 -23.82 9.41 -7.19
C SER A 15 -22.41 8.85 -7.36
N ALA A 16 -21.67 8.80 -6.25
CA ALA A 16 -20.53 7.92 -6.11
C ALA A 16 -21.10 6.51 -6.35
N ASP A 17 -20.64 5.90 -7.45
CA ASP A 17 -20.79 4.47 -7.69
C ASP A 17 -20.54 3.71 -6.38
N PRO A 18 -21.36 2.69 -6.05
CA PRO A 18 -20.97 1.77 -5.02
C PRO A 18 -19.71 1.08 -5.54
N VAL A 19 -18.55 1.46 -5.01
CA VAL A 19 -17.37 0.60 -5.04
C VAL A 19 -17.82 -0.69 -4.38
N ASP A 20 -18.03 -1.69 -5.23
CA ASP A 20 -18.44 -3.03 -4.87
C ASP A 20 -17.33 -3.62 -3.99
N ASP A 21 -17.46 -3.43 -2.68
CA ASP A 21 -16.57 -3.98 -1.65
C ASP A 21 -16.95 -5.46 -1.43
N ALA A 22 -16.96 -6.22 -2.52
CA ALA A 22 -17.36 -7.62 -2.52
C ALA A 22 -16.19 -8.48 -2.02
N THR A 23 -16.16 -8.66 -0.70
CA THR A 23 -15.54 -9.79 0.02
C THR A 23 -14.00 -9.89 -0.04
N ALA A 24 -13.30 -8.87 0.47
CA ALA A 24 -11.90 -9.03 0.86
C ALA A 24 -11.82 -9.50 2.32
N GLU A 25 -11.42 -10.75 2.54
CA GLU A 25 -11.04 -11.26 3.87
C GLU A 25 -9.77 -10.52 4.34
N GLY A 26 -9.93 -9.32 4.90
CA GLY A 26 -8.86 -8.51 5.47
C GLY A 26 -8.14 -7.55 4.50
N PRO A 27 -7.34 -6.61 5.03
CA PRO A 27 -6.65 -5.60 4.23
C PRO A 27 -5.55 -6.24 3.35
N VAL A 28 -5.53 -5.88 2.07
CA VAL A 28 -4.56 -6.39 1.08
C VAL A 28 -3.12 -5.97 1.41
N LEU A 29 -2.93 -4.81 2.04
CA LEU A 29 -1.65 -4.29 2.50
C LEU A 29 -1.82 -3.37 3.71
N SER A 30 -0.82 -3.30 4.61
CA SER A 30 -0.86 -2.47 5.82
C SER A 30 0.44 -1.70 6.04
N VAL A 31 0.34 -0.43 6.41
CA VAL A 31 1.50 0.40 6.77
C VAL A 31 1.84 0.21 8.25
N VAL A 32 3.02 -0.33 8.54
CA VAL A 32 3.47 -0.60 9.93
C VAL A 32 4.25 0.57 10.55
N SER A 33 4.70 1.53 9.73
CA SER A 33 5.49 2.68 10.17
C SER A 33 5.43 3.80 9.13
N GLY A 34 5.46 5.06 9.60
CA GLY A 34 5.40 6.26 8.74
C GLY A 34 3.97 6.69 8.41
N ALA A 35 3.86 7.75 7.62
CA ALA A 35 2.59 8.30 7.12
C ALA A 35 2.75 8.60 5.62
N PRO A 36 2.66 7.58 4.75
CA PRO A 36 2.81 7.76 3.30
C PRO A 36 1.64 8.58 2.75
N THR A 37 1.86 9.27 1.64
CA THR A 37 0.78 9.98 0.94
C THR A 37 -0.04 9.01 0.09
N ASP A 38 -1.25 9.43 -0.30
CA ASP A 38 -2.13 8.63 -1.14
C ASP A 38 -1.50 8.34 -2.51
N GLU A 39 -0.74 9.29 -3.05
CA GLU A 39 0.00 9.12 -4.31
C GLU A 39 1.07 8.04 -4.20
N GLU A 40 1.76 7.95 -3.07
CA GLU A 40 2.78 6.92 -2.83
C GLU A 40 2.15 5.53 -2.75
N LEU A 41 0.98 5.40 -2.09
CA LEU A 41 0.23 4.14 -2.03
C LEU A 41 -0.29 3.72 -3.41
N ALA A 42 -0.80 4.67 -4.20
CA ALA A 42 -1.24 4.41 -5.56
C ALA A 42 -0.07 3.95 -6.45
N ALA A 43 1.08 4.62 -6.36
CA ALA A 43 2.28 4.26 -7.12
C ALA A 43 2.77 2.85 -6.76
N LEU A 44 2.82 2.51 -5.47
CA LEU A 44 3.21 1.17 -5.01
C LEU A 44 2.25 0.10 -5.55
N THR A 45 0.94 0.35 -5.47
CA THR A 45 -0.07 -0.59 -5.96
C THR A 45 0.06 -0.84 -7.46
N ALA A 46 0.26 0.22 -8.25
CA ALA A 46 0.50 0.10 -9.69
C ALA A 46 1.73 -0.75 -10.01
N VAL A 47 2.82 -0.60 -9.26
CA VAL A 47 4.04 -1.41 -9.44
C VAL A 47 3.78 -2.88 -9.09
N VAL A 48 3.06 -3.17 -7.99
CA VAL A 48 2.72 -4.54 -7.61
C VAL A 48 1.88 -5.23 -8.68
N LEU A 49 0.88 -4.51 -9.24
CA LEU A 49 0.06 -5.03 -10.33
C LEU A 49 0.88 -5.29 -11.59
N ALA A 50 1.80 -4.38 -11.95
CA ALA A 50 2.67 -4.56 -13.11
C ALA A 50 3.63 -5.76 -12.95
N LEU A 51 4.15 -6.01 -11.74
CA LEU A 51 5.01 -7.16 -11.46
C LEU A 51 4.27 -8.50 -11.52
N ARG A 52 2.98 -8.53 -11.18
CA ARG A 52 2.16 -9.75 -11.31
C ARG A 52 2.02 -10.21 -12.76
N ASP A 53 2.01 -9.28 -13.71
CA ASP A 53 1.95 -9.57 -15.14
C ASP A 53 3.29 -10.03 -15.73
N ALA A 54 4.41 -9.75 -15.04
CA ALA A 54 5.76 -9.96 -15.56
C ALA A 54 6.28 -11.41 -15.53
N GLY A 55 5.56 -12.37 -14.94
CA GLY A 55 5.92 -13.80 -14.92
C GLY A 55 7.08 -14.19 -14.00
N GLU A 56 7.06 -15.45 -13.53
CA GLU A 56 7.90 -15.99 -12.45
C GLU A 56 9.41 -15.80 -12.63
N ALA A 57 10.04 -15.17 -11.64
CA ALA A 57 11.48 -15.24 -11.43
C ALA A 57 11.81 -16.56 -10.69
N GLU A 58 12.78 -17.29 -11.25
CA GLU A 58 13.37 -18.56 -10.81
C GLU A 58 13.42 -18.80 -9.28
N ASP A 59 13.23 -20.06 -8.91
CA ASP A 59 13.17 -20.58 -7.54
C ASP A 59 14.38 -20.12 -6.71
N VAL A 60 14.10 -19.29 -5.72
CA VAL A 60 15.08 -18.61 -4.90
C VAL A 60 15.33 -19.45 -3.63
N PRO A 61 16.60 -19.75 -3.24
CA PRO A 61 16.90 -20.65 -2.12
C PRO A 61 16.32 -20.19 -0.77
N ASP A 62 16.20 -21.07 0.22
CA ASP A 62 15.62 -20.78 1.55
C ASP A 62 16.41 -19.70 2.34
N HIS A 63 16.14 -18.42 2.04
CA HIS A 63 16.80 -17.24 2.65
C HIS A 63 16.38 -17.00 4.12
N GLY A 64 15.31 -17.66 4.59
CA GLY A 64 14.69 -17.38 5.89
C GLY A 64 15.62 -17.62 7.09
N ARG A 65 16.43 -18.69 7.02
CA ARG A 65 17.34 -19.06 8.14
C ARG A 65 18.48 -18.06 8.33
N SER A 66 18.95 -17.43 7.25
CA SER A 66 20.05 -16.46 7.29
C SER A 66 19.64 -15.15 7.97
N TRP A 67 18.39 -14.74 7.79
CA TRP A 67 17.83 -13.54 8.37
C TRP A 67 17.50 -13.74 9.86
N LEU A 68 16.86 -14.87 10.21
CA LEU A 68 16.53 -15.19 11.60
C LEU A 68 17.79 -15.27 12.48
N ARG A 69 18.87 -15.88 11.98
CA ARG A 69 20.15 -15.94 12.68
C ARG A 69 20.75 -14.54 12.93
N ARG A 70 20.66 -13.63 11.96
CA ARG A 70 21.14 -12.23 12.11
C ARG A 70 20.32 -11.45 13.13
N ALA A 71 18.99 -11.62 13.15
CA ALA A 71 18.11 -10.99 14.12
C ALA A 71 18.45 -11.43 15.55
N LEU A 72 18.63 -12.74 15.78
CA LEU A 72 19.04 -13.29 17.08
C LEU A 72 20.40 -12.76 17.55
N LEU A 73 21.32 -12.50 16.62
CA LEU A 73 22.64 -11.93 16.91
C LEU A 73 22.65 -10.40 16.95
N ARG A 74 21.50 -9.74 16.79
CA ARG A 74 21.35 -8.27 16.70
C ARG A 74 22.25 -7.64 15.63
N LEU A 75 22.54 -8.39 14.56
CA LEU A 75 23.33 -7.95 13.41
C LEU A 75 22.44 -7.24 12.39
N GLY A 76 21.63 -6.28 12.87
CA GLY A 76 20.75 -5.48 12.02
C GLY A 76 21.57 -4.73 10.96
N PRO A 77 21.03 -4.53 9.75
CA PRO A 77 21.71 -3.71 8.77
C PRO A 77 21.92 -2.30 9.33
N THR A 78 23.12 -1.74 9.15
CA THR A 78 23.40 -0.35 9.53
C THR A 78 22.41 0.56 8.78
N PRO A 79 21.66 1.43 9.47
CA PRO A 79 20.74 2.36 8.82
C PRO A 79 21.47 3.20 7.78
N GLY A 80 20.89 3.34 6.59
CA GLY A 80 21.47 4.15 5.53
C GLY A 80 21.01 3.74 4.12
N PRO A 81 21.30 4.57 3.11
CA PRO A 81 20.93 4.31 1.72
C PRO A 81 21.48 2.96 1.24
N GLY A 82 20.61 2.12 0.67
CA GLY A 82 20.99 0.81 0.14
C GLY A 82 21.22 -0.30 1.18
N SER A 83 21.09 -0.03 2.47
CA SER A 83 21.18 -1.04 3.55
C SER A 83 20.21 -2.21 3.35
N TRP A 84 19.03 -1.92 2.81
CA TRP A 84 17.97 -2.89 2.47
C TRP A 84 18.35 -3.86 1.34
N ARG A 85 19.32 -3.53 0.48
CA ARG A 85 19.74 -4.41 -0.63
C ARG A 85 20.34 -5.73 -0.14
N ARG A 86 20.84 -5.77 1.10
CA ARG A 86 21.36 -6.98 1.75
C ARG A 86 20.27 -7.94 2.25
N SER A 87 19.01 -7.53 2.17
CA SER A 87 17.85 -8.34 2.54
C SER A 87 17.17 -9.01 1.32
N VAL A 88 17.51 -8.58 0.10
CA VAL A 88 16.89 -9.01 -1.16
C VAL A 88 17.70 -10.10 -1.90
N ARG A 89 18.73 -10.67 -1.25
CA ARG A 89 19.66 -11.62 -1.87
C ARG A 89 19.64 -12.98 -1.20
#